data_AF-A0A356KMY5-F1
#
_entry.id   AF-A0A356KMY5-F1
#
_cell.length_a   1.000
_cell.length_b   1.000
_cell.length_c   1.000
_cell.angle_alpha   90.00
_cell.angle_beta   90.00
_cell.angle_gamma   90.00
#
_symmetry.space_group_name_H-M   'P 1'
#
loop_
_entity.id
_entity.type
_entity.pdbx_description
1 polymer ?
#
loop_
_entity_poly.entity_id
_entity_poly.type
_entity_poly.pdbx_seq_one_letter_code
_entity_poly.pdbx_strand_id
1 'polypeptide(L)'
;MERVRLYDRDMPSRTGVGMFAQVLLAEWPELPVEEEGRLHDPFLRETFLEAVFATARLRELFRGAWKTKDLVAFHTAEKLSLLAHDPEAYRELGRLVARQAELPRDELQATYSRRFLLAFRQPASRGRHVNVLQHMLGYFKDTLPSELRHEVLDLVEDFRAGLVPLAVPLTLLRHHVRAQGVAYLAGQTYLDPAPKRLKLRSVVI
;
A
#
# COMPACT_ATOMS: atom_id res chain seq x y z
N MET A 1 9.40 -7.45 16.56
CA MET A 1 9.80 -8.85 16.81
C MET A 1 9.76 -9.03 18.30
N GLU A 2 8.90 -9.96 18.72
CA GLU A 2 8.04 -9.91 19.90
C GLU A 2 8.65 -9.60 21.26
N ARG A 3 7.80 -9.22 22.23
CA ARG A 3 8.01 -9.50 23.66
C ARG A 3 6.85 -10.29 24.28
N VAL A 4 6.70 -11.57 23.93
CA VAL A 4 5.84 -12.50 24.69
C VAL A 4 6.71 -13.30 25.66
N ARG A 5 6.29 -13.41 26.93
CA ARG A 5 7.02 -14.18 27.94
C ARG A 5 6.85 -15.68 27.65
N LEU A 6 7.90 -16.32 27.15
CA LEU A 6 8.01 -17.78 27.16
C LEU A 6 8.37 -18.24 28.58
N TYR A 7 7.51 -19.03 29.20
CA TYR A 7 7.83 -19.72 30.44
C TYR A 7 8.53 -21.04 30.09
N ASP A 8 9.85 -20.99 29.94
CA ASP A 8 10.71 -22.16 30.03
C ASP A 8 11.45 -22.13 31.37
N ARG A 9 11.85 -23.29 31.89
CA ARG A 9 12.30 -23.49 33.28
C ARG A 9 13.56 -22.72 33.68
N ASP A 10 14.23 -22.01 32.78
CA ASP A 10 15.35 -21.12 33.09
C ASP A 10 15.32 -19.85 32.21
N MET A 11 15.07 -18.70 32.85
CA MET A 11 15.00 -17.32 32.33
C MET A 11 14.12 -17.04 31.08
N PRO A 12 12.98 -16.32 31.22
CA PRO A 12 12.14 -15.94 30.09
C PRO A 12 12.85 -14.97 29.14
N SER A 13 13.18 -15.45 27.93
CA SER A 13 13.57 -14.62 26.80
C SER A 13 12.43 -13.66 26.45
N ARG A 14 12.74 -12.36 26.33
CA ARG A 14 11.76 -11.31 25.94
C ARG A 14 11.60 -11.23 24.43
N THR A 15 11.98 -12.25 23.65
CA THR A 15 11.89 -12.25 22.19
C THR A 15 11.43 -13.61 21.69
N GLY A 16 10.16 -13.72 21.27
CA GLY A 16 9.70 -14.92 20.57
C GLY A 16 8.20 -15.01 20.32
N VAL A 17 7.83 -15.14 19.04
CA VAL A 17 6.77 -16.00 18.47
C VAL A 17 5.69 -16.62 19.38
N GLY A 18 4.61 -15.96 19.80
CA GLY A 18 3.52 -16.65 20.52
C GLY A 18 3.01 -17.87 19.73
N MET A 19 2.79 -19.03 20.37
CA MET A 19 2.45 -20.30 19.67
C MET A 19 1.23 -20.17 18.74
N PHE A 20 0.22 -19.39 19.14
CA PHE A 20 -0.94 -19.10 18.29
C PHE A 20 -0.56 -18.29 17.03
N ALA A 21 0.25 -17.24 17.19
CA ALA A 21 0.70 -16.43 16.07
C ALA A 21 1.64 -17.22 15.13
N GLN A 22 2.43 -18.15 15.66
CA GLN A 22 3.25 -19.05 14.83
C GLN A 22 2.38 -19.92 13.91
N VAL A 23 1.36 -20.57 14.48
CA VAL A 23 0.42 -21.40 13.70
C VAL A 23 -0.37 -20.54 12.71
N LEU A 24 -0.85 -19.37 13.14
CA LEU A 24 -1.59 -18.44 12.29
C LEU A 24 -0.77 -18.00 11.07
N LEU A 25 0.50 -17.65 11.27
CA LEU A 25 1.40 -17.21 10.19
C LEU A 25 1.85 -18.36 9.28
N ALA A 26 1.85 -19.60 9.77
CA ALA A 26 2.11 -20.78 8.97
C ALA A 26 0.92 -21.13 8.06
N GLU A 27 -0.30 -21.07 8.59
CA GLU A 27 -1.54 -21.41 7.87
C GLU A 27 -1.98 -20.27 6.92
N TRP A 28 -1.82 -19.01 7.32
CA TRP A 28 -2.20 -17.83 6.54
C TRP A 28 -1.05 -16.83 6.43
N PRO A 29 -0.01 -17.16 5.63
CA PRO A 29 1.17 -16.30 5.49
C PRO A 29 0.87 -14.95 4.83
N GLU A 30 -0.29 -14.78 4.19
CA GLU A 30 -0.71 -13.53 3.58
C GLU A 30 -1.50 -12.60 4.52
N LEU A 31 -1.85 -13.06 5.72
CA LEU A 31 -2.63 -12.25 6.65
C LEU A 31 -1.79 -11.06 7.16
N PRO A 32 -2.31 -9.83 7.12
CA PRO A 32 -1.70 -8.72 7.84
C PRO A 32 -1.70 -9.01 9.34
N VAL A 33 -0.52 -9.09 9.94
CA VAL A 33 -0.33 -9.32 11.39
C VAL A 33 0.71 -8.32 11.88
N GLU A 34 0.40 -7.65 12.99
CA GLU A 34 1.33 -6.75 13.67
C GLU A 34 1.16 -6.84 15.19
N GLU A 35 2.23 -6.55 15.93
CA GLU A 35 2.23 -6.59 17.39
C GLU A 35 1.59 -5.32 17.97
N GLU A 36 0.71 -5.44 18.97
CA GLU A 36 0.04 -4.30 19.62
C GLU A 36 1.02 -3.22 20.09
N GLY A 37 2.13 -3.62 20.74
CA GLY A 37 3.17 -2.69 21.17
C GLY A 37 3.80 -1.92 20.00
N ARG A 38 3.94 -2.56 18.84
CA ARG A 38 4.50 -1.95 17.62
C ARG A 38 3.51 -1.03 16.91
N LEU A 39 2.20 -1.22 17.11
CA LEU A 39 1.18 -0.31 16.59
C LEU A 39 1.18 1.07 17.27
N HIS A 40 1.98 1.26 18.33
CA HIS A 40 2.26 2.59 18.87
C HIS A 40 3.20 3.39 17.97
N ASP A 41 4.03 2.72 17.18
CA ASP A 41 4.81 3.36 16.12
C ASP A 41 3.87 3.76 14.96
N PRO A 42 3.77 5.05 14.63
CA PRO A 42 2.81 5.49 13.62
C PRO A 42 3.07 4.93 12.23
N PHE A 43 4.34 4.69 11.85
CA PHE A 43 4.70 4.15 10.54
C PHE A 43 4.27 2.68 10.40
N LEU A 44 4.53 1.87 11.42
CA LEU A 44 4.08 0.48 11.45
C LEU A 44 2.57 0.38 11.50
N ARG A 45 1.90 1.24 12.28
CA ARG A 45 0.44 1.30 12.33
C ARG A 45 -0.17 1.66 10.99
N GLU A 46 0.39 2.66 10.30
CA GLU A 46 -0.09 3.06 8.98
C GLU A 46 0.09 1.95 7.95
N THR A 47 1.26 1.31 7.94
CA THR A 47 1.54 0.17 7.06
C THR A 47 0.57 -0.98 7.32
N PHE A 48 0.34 -1.35 8.58
CA PHE A 48 -0.58 -2.41 8.95
C PHE A 48 -2.01 -2.09 8.50
N LEU A 49 -2.49 -0.86 8.74
CA LEU A 49 -3.83 -0.45 8.32
C LEU A 49 -3.98 -0.47 6.79
N GLU A 50 -2.98 0.01 6.04
CA GLU A 50 -2.98 -0.06 4.57
C GLU A 50 -3.08 -1.51 4.09
N ALA A 51 -2.33 -2.44 4.69
CA ALA A 51 -2.40 -3.87 4.37
C ALA A 51 -3.77 -4.49 4.70
N VAL A 52 -4.38 -4.11 5.84
CA VAL A 52 -5.74 -4.56 6.22
C VAL A 52 -6.77 -4.08 5.19
N PHE A 53 -6.75 -2.81 4.81
CA PHE A 53 -7.71 -2.28 3.83
C PHE A 53 -7.47 -2.83 2.42
N ALA A 54 -6.23 -3.02 1.99
CA ALA A 54 -5.90 -3.68 0.73
C ALA A 54 -6.44 -5.12 0.70
N THR A 55 -6.26 -5.87 1.80
CA THR A 55 -6.79 -7.23 1.96
C THR A 55 -8.32 -7.24 1.91
N ALA A 56 -8.97 -6.30 2.59
CA ALA A 56 -10.43 -6.20 2.58
C ALA A 56 -10.99 -5.92 1.17
N ARG A 57 -10.38 -4.99 0.42
CA ARG A 57 -10.78 -4.68 -0.96
C ARG A 57 -10.56 -5.86 -1.91
N LEU A 58 -9.45 -6.60 -1.75
CA LEU A 58 -9.20 -7.80 -2.54
C LEU A 58 -10.23 -8.91 -2.25
N ARG A 59 -10.57 -9.11 -0.98
CA ARG A 59 -11.61 -10.06 -0.58
C ARG A 59 -12.98 -9.67 -1.13
N GLU A 60 -13.28 -8.37 -1.21
CA GLU A 60 -14.51 -7.88 -1.83
C GLU A 60 -14.56 -8.23 -3.31
N LEU A 61 -13.47 -7.98 -4.06
CA LEU A 61 -13.37 -8.30 -5.49
C LEU A 61 -13.73 -9.77 -5.78
N PHE A 62 -13.23 -10.68 -4.94
CA PHE A 62 -13.37 -12.13 -5.14
C PHE A 62 -14.45 -12.80 -4.26
N ARG A 63 -15.32 -12.02 -3.57
CA ARG A 63 -16.36 -12.59 -2.69
C ARG A 63 -17.39 -13.44 -3.45
N GLY A 64 -17.60 -13.15 -4.72
CA GLY A 64 -18.56 -13.86 -5.58
C GLY A 64 -18.05 -14.00 -7.01
N ALA A 65 -18.98 -14.20 -7.95
CA ALA A 65 -18.64 -14.26 -9.36
C ALA A 65 -18.09 -12.92 -9.86
N TRP A 66 -16.82 -12.92 -10.26
CA TRP A 66 -16.13 -11.75 -10.80
C TRP A 66 -15.88 -11.89 -12.31
N LYS A 67 -15.64 -10.78 -13.00
CA LYS A 67 -15.25 -10.72 -14.41
C LYS A 67 -13.85 -10.16 -14.54
N THR A 68 -13.17 -10.49 -15.64
CA THR A 68 -11.84 -9.97 -15.98
C THR A 68 -11.76 -8.45 -15.93
N LYS A 69 -12.80 -7.75 -16.40
CA LYS A 69 -12.88 -6.28 -16.30
C LYS A 69 -12.85 -5.76 -14.85
N ASP A 70 -13.37 -6.53 -13.89
CA ASP A 70 -13.42 -6.14 -12.49
C ASP A 70 -12.02 -6.24 -11.89
N LEU A 71 -11.26 -7.29 -12.24
CA LEU A 71 -9.84 -7.42 -11.89
C LEU A 71 -8.99 -6.31 -12.52
N VAL A 72 -9.23 -5.96 -13.79
CA VAL A 72 -8.52 -4.86 -14.46
C VAL A 72 -8.80 -3.52 -13.75
N ALA A 73 -10.06 -3.25 -13.40
CA ALA A 73 -10.45 -2.03 -12.70
C ALA A 73 -9.83 -1.97 -11.30
N PHE A 74 -9.90 -3.07 -10.55
CA PHE A 74 -9.28 -3.21 -9.24
C PHE A 74 -7.77 -2.98 -9.32
N HIS A 75 -7.07 -3.69 -10.21
CA HIS A 75 -5.64 -3.56 -10.36
C HIS A 75 -5.26 -2.13 -10.74
N THR A 76 -6.00 -1.50 -11.65
CA THR A 76 -5.79 -0.10 -12.05
C THR A 76 -5.90 0.84 -10.85
N ALA A 77 -6.87 0.65 -9.96
CA ALA A 77 -7.02 1.46 -8.75
C ALA A 77 -5.88 1.25 -7.73
N GLU A 78 -5.27 0.07 -7.68
CA GLU A 78 -4.23 -0.27 -6.70
C GLU A 78 -2.80 -0.02 -7.19
N LYS A 79 -2.61 0.37 -8.46
CA LYS A 79 -1.29 0.49 -9.11
C LYS A 79 -0.29 1.33 -8.32
N LEU A 80 -0.68 2.52 -7.89
CA LEU A 80 0.23 3.41 -7.15
C LEU A 80 0.54 2.88 -5.74
N SER A 81 -0.41 2.21 -5.10
CA SER A 81 -0.19 1.55 -3.81
C SER A 81 0.79 0.40 -3.96
N LEU A 82 0.61 -0.47 -4.97
CA LEU A 82 1.57 -1.52 -5.30
C LEU A 82 2.95 -0.95 -5.60
N LEU A 83 3.05 0.14 -6.37
CA LEU A 83 4.32 0.78 -6.66
C LEU A 83 5.03 1.29 -5.39
N ALA A 84 4.27 1.82 -4.42
CA ALA A 84 4.81 2.30 -3.15
C ALA A 84 5.35 1.16 -2.27
N HIS A 85 4.63 0.02 -2.22
CA HIS A 85 5.02 -1.10 -1.38
C HIS A 85 6.05 -2.02 -2.04
N ASP A 86 5.83 -2.39 -3.29
CA ASP A 86 6.61 -3.38 -4.01
C ASP A 86 6.61 -3.11 -5.54
N PRO A 87 7.63 -2.39 -6.05
CA PRO A 87 7.77 -2.11 -7.48
C PRO A 87 7.89 -3.35 -8.37
N GLU A 88 8.34 -4.48 -7.81
CA GLU A 88 8.39 -5.74 -8.54
C GLU A 88 6.98 -6.33 -8.66
N ALA A 89 6.19 -6.32 -7.58
CA ALA A 89 4.79 -6.74 -7.59
C ALA A 89 3.99 -5.94 -8.61
N TYR A 90 4.20 -4.63 -8.62
CA TYR A 90 3.57 -3.72 -9.57
C TYR A 90 3.77 -4.20 -11.02
N ARG A 91 5.00 -4.56 -11.39
CA ARG A 91 5.32 -5.06 -12.75
C ARG A 91 4.78 -6.46 -13.00
N GLU A 92 4.92 -7.37 -12.04
CA GLU A 92 4.47 -8.75 -12.16
C GLU A 92 2.95 -8.88 -12.27
N LEU A 93 2.22 -8.25 -11.36
CA LEU A 93 0.77 -8.22 -11.36
C LEU A 93 0.23 -7.49 -12.59
N GLY A 94 0.89 -6.42 -13.03
CA GLY A 94 0.54 -5.74 -14.29
C GLY A 94 0.64 -6.67 -15.50
N ARG A 95 1.71 -7.46 -15.60
CA ARG A 95 1.86 -8.48 -16.65
C ARG A 95 0.81 -9.58 -16.53
N LEU A 96 0.54 -10.06 -15.31
CA LEU A 96 -0.46 -11.09 -15.06
C LEU A 96 -1.87 -10.65 -15.49
N VAL A 97 -2.27 -9.42 -15.16
CA VAL A 97 -3.57 -8.85 -15.55
C VAL A 97 -3.65 -8.64 -17.06
N ALA A 98 -2.57 -8.24 -17.72
CA ALA A 98 -2.52 -8.11 -19.17
C ALA A 98 -2.69 -9.46 -19.89
N ARG A 99 -2.19 -10.54 -19.28
CA ARG A 99 -2.26 -11.92 -19.80
C ARG A 99 -3.39 -12.74 -19.20
N GLN A 100 -4.40 -12.10 -18.62
CA GLN A 100 -5.50 -12.78 -17.93
C GLN A 100 -6.28 -13.80 -18.78
N ALA A 101 -6.22 -13.70 -20.11
CA ALA A 101 -6.86 -14.64 -21.02
C ALA A 101 -6.11 -15.98 -21.17
N GLU A 102 -4.86 -16.04 -20.71
CA GLU A 102 -3.98 -17.22 -20.84
C GLU A 102 -4.16 -18.21 -19.67
N LEU A 103 -4.85 -17.81 -18.59
CA LEU A 103 -4.97 -18.60 -17.37
C LEU A 103 -6.43 -18.96 -17.03
N PRO A 104 -6.69 -20.15 -16.47
CA PRO A 104 -7.94 -20.45 -15.79
C PRO A 104 -8.25 -19.43 -14.69
N ARG A 105 -9.53 -19.14 -14.48
CA ARG A 105 -9.96 -18.10 -13.51
C ARG A 105 -9.47 -18.36 -12.09
N ASP A 106 -9.56 -19.60 -11.63
CA ASP A 106 -9.16 -19.97 -10.27
C ASP A 106 -7.66 -19.81 -10.06
N GLU A 107 -6.85 -20.16 -11.08
CA GLU A 107 -5.41 -19.98 -11.05
C GLU A 107 -5.01 -18.49 -11.11
N LEU A 108 -5.68 -17.70 -11.94
CA LEU A 108 -5.48 -16.25 -12.01
C LEU A 108 -5.82 -15.59 -10.67
N GLN A 109 -6.94 -15.94 -10.06
CA GLN A 109 -7.35 -15.44 -8.75
C GLN A 109 -6.34 -15.80 -7.67
N ALA A 110 -5.93 -17.07 -7.58
CA ALA A 110 -4.99 -17.53 -6.56
C ALA A 110 -3.62 -16.84 -6.70
N THR A 111 -3.07 -16.83 -7.92
CA THR A 111 -1.77 -16.21 -8.23
C THR A 111 -1.79 -14.70 -7.96
N TYR A 112 -2.83 -14.00 -8.46
CA TYR A 112 -2.96 -12.56 -8.24
C TYR A 112 -3.12 -12.24 -6.75
N SER A 113 -4.00 -12.96 -6.05
CA SER A 113 -4.29 -12.69 -4.64
C SER A 113 -3.07 -12.87 -3.76
N ARG A 114 -2.36 -13.99 -3.92
CA ARG A 114 -1.14 -14.27 -3.15
C ARG A 114 -0.09 -13.19 -3.38
N ARG A 115 0.20 -12.87 -4.64
CA ARG A 115 1.24 -11.89 -4.97
C ARG A 115 0.88 -10.47 -4.53
N PHE A 116 -0.40 -10.10 -4.64
CA PHE A 116 -0.94 -8.83 -4.17
C PHE A 116 -0.79 -8.69 -2.66
N LEU A 117 -1.26 -9.67 -1.87
CA LEU A 117 -1.19 -9.60 -0.41
C LEU A 117 0.25 -9.56 0.10
N LEU A 118 1.15 -10.35 -0.51
CA LEU A 118 2.57 -10.33 -0.18
C LEU A 118 3.22 -8.96 -0.42
N ALA A 119 2.76 -8.19 -1.42
CA ALA A 119 3.29 -6.85 -1.69
C ALA A 119 3.09 -5.91 -0.49
N PHE A 120 1.94 -5.99 0.19
CA PHE A 120 1.61 -5.12 1.33
C PHE A 120 2.21 -5.58 2.67
N ARG A 121 2.96 -6.70 2.71
CA ARG A 121 3.64 -7.14 3.94
C ARG A 121 4.82 -6.26 4.32
N GLN A 122 5.40 -5.55 3.36
CA GLN A 122 6.56 -4.70 3.59
C GLN A 122 6.11 -3.23 3.68
N PRO A 123 6.63 -2.46 4.65
CA PRO A 123 6.40 -1.02 4.69
C PRO A 123 6.90 -0.36 3.40
N ALA A 124 6.09 0.56 2.88
CA ALA A 124 6.50 1.42 1.78
C ALA A 124 7.60 2.37 2.28
N SER A 125 8.78 2.32 1.69
CA SER A 125 9.88 3.19 2.10
C SER A 125 9.63 4.63 1.64
N ARG A 126 10.22 5.59 2.35
CA ARG A 126 10.16 7.01 1.96
C ARG A 126 10.57 7.24 0.50
N GLY A 127 11.64 6.57 0.05
CA GLY A 127 12.10 6.63 -1.33
C GLY A 127 11.07 6.09 -2.34
N ARG A 128 10.33 5.02 -2.00
CA ARG A 128 9.26 4.51 -2.88
C ARG A 128 8.06 5.47 -2.92
N HIS A 129 7.71 6.09 -1.80
CA HIS A 129 6.71 7.16 -1.79
C HIS A 129 7.13 8.35 -2.66
N VAL A 130 8.39 8.81 -2.58
CA VAL A 130 8.93 9.86 -3.47
C VAL A 130 8.78 9.45 -4.94
N ASN A 131 9.15 8.22 -5.30
CA ASN A 131 8.97 7.72 -6.66
C ASN A 131 7.50 7.77 -7.12
N VAL A 132 6.55 7.43 -6.24
CA VAL A 132 5.11 7.48 -6.55
C VAL A 132 4.66 8.93 -6.72
N LEU A 133 5.07 9.86 -5.86
CA LEU A 133 4.74 11.28 -5.96
C LEU A 133 5.27 11.89 -7.27
N GLN A 134 6.51 11.57 -7.64
CA GLN A 134 7.09 12.00 -8.93
C GLN A 134 6.36 11.38 -10.12
N HIS A 135 5.97 10.10 -10.03
CA HIS A 135 5.16 9.45 -11.05
C HIS A 135 3.81 10.14 -11.23
N MET A 136 3.13 10.52 -10.14
CA MET A 136 1.89 11.30 -10.19
C MET A 136 2.12 12.68 -10.82
N LEU A 137 3.21 13.37 -10.47
CA LEU A 137 3.58 14.66 -11.05
C LEU A 137 3.78 14.58 -12.58
N GLY A 138 4.15 13.42 -13.11
CA GLY A 138 4.25 13.16 -14.54
C GLY A 138 2.93 13.32 -15.31
N TYR A 139 1.78 13.04 -14.68
CA TYR A 139 0.46 13.23 -15.30
C TYR A 139 0.09 14.70 -15.50
N PHE A 140 0.81 15.60 -14.84
CA PHE A 140 0.58 17.04 -14.86
C PHE A 140 1.55 17.80 -15.77
N LYS A 141 2.36 17.09 -16.56
CA LYS A 141 3.47 17.69 -17.33
C LYS A 141 3.02 18.78 -18.32
N ASP A 142 1.83 18.63 -18.91
CA ASP A 142 1.31 19.53 -19.95
C ASP A 142 0.21 20.47 -19.41
N THR A 143 -0.19 20.30 -18.14
CA THR A 143 -1.40 20.92 -17.59
C THR A 143 -1.13 21.76 -16.34
N LEU A 144 0.03 21.61 -15.70
CA LEU A 144 0.40 22.36 -14.52
C LEU A 144 1.48 23.40 -14.87
N PRO A 145 1.25 24.70 -14.58
CA PRO A 145 2.24 25.75 -14.71
C PRO A 145 3.56 25.39 -14.02
N SER A 146 4.68 25.91 -14.55
CA SER A 146 6.03 25.66 -14.03
C SER A 146 6.16 25.97 -12.53
N GLU A 147 5.53 27.04 -12.07
CA GLU A 147 5.60 27.53 -10.70
C GLU A 147 4.93 26.54 -9.75
N LEU A 148 3.72 26.08 -10.08
CA LEU A 148 2.98 25.08 -9.29
C LEU A 148 3.67 23.71 -9.35
N ARG A 149 4.31 23.38 -10.46
CA ARG A 149 5.11 22.16 -10.58
C ARG A 149 6.33 22.19 -9.64
N HIS A 150 7.02 23.33 -9.55
CA HIS A 150 8.14 23.50 -8.62
C HIS A 150 7.66 23.40 -7.17
N GLU A 151 6.52 24.03 -6.82
CA GLU A 151 5.95 23.92 -5.47
C GLU A 151 5.70 22.45 -5.05
N VAL A 152 5.16 21.63 -5.96
CA VAL A 152 4.99 20.20 -5.69
C VAL A 152 6.34 19.49 -5.53
N LEU A 153 7.34 19.81 -6.36
CA LEU A 153 8.68 19.21 -6.27
C LEU A 153 9.37 19.56 -4.95
N ASP A 154 9.29 20.80 -4.51
CA ASP A 154 9.87 21.27 -3.25
C ASP A 154 9.25 20.49 -2.07
N LEU A 155 7.93 20.32 -2.04
CA LEU A 155 7.26 19.51 -1.01
C LEU A 155 7.63 18.02 -1.08
N VAL A 156 7.93 17.49 -2.27
CA VAL A 156 8.42 16.11 -2.43
C VAL A 156 9.83 15.97 -1.86
N GLU A 157 10.70 16.95 -2.07
CA GLU A 157 12.05 16.94 -1.49
C GLU A 157 12.03 17.19 0.02
N ASP A 158 11.16 18.07 0.53
CA ASP A 158 10.93 18.23 1.97
C ASP A 158 10.46 16.92 2.61
N PHE A 159 9.54 16.21 1.96
CA PHE A 159 9.11 14.89 2.41
C PHE A 159 10.26 13.89 2.39
N ARG A 160 11.07 13.88 1.31
CA ARG A 160 12.26 13.01 1.18
C ARG A 160 13.27 13.25 2.32
N ALA A 161 13.47 14.51 2.68
CA ALA A 161 14.33 14.95 3.77
C ALA A 161 13.73 14.68 5.17
N GLY A 162 12.45 14.31 5.25
CA GLY A 162 11.74 14.09 6.51
C GLY A 162 11.33 15.37 7.23
N LEU A 163 11.24 16.49 6.50
CA LEU A 163 10.83 17.80 7.03
C LEU A 163 9.30 17.93 7.13
N VAL A 164 8.58 17.23 6.25
CA VAL A 164 7.11 17.20 6.21
C VAL A 164 6.59 15.77 6.11
N PRO A 165 5.37 15.47 6.58
CA PRO A 165 4.79 14.14 6.43
C PRO A 165 4.27 13.93 5.01
N LEU A 166 4.09 12.67 4.61
CA LEU A 166 3.57 12.28 3.29
C LEU A 166 2.22 12.96 2.94
N ALA A 167 1.38 13.23 3.95
CA ALA A 167 0.11 13.91 3.74
C ALA A 167 0.23 15.30 3.09
N VAL A 168 1.35 16.02 3.28
CA VAL A 168 1.53 17.38 2.74
C VAL A 168 1.60 17.36 1.21
N PRO A 169 2.60 16.71 0.56
CA PRO A 169 2.63 16.64 -0.90
C PRO A 169 1.42 15.92 -1.49
N LEU A 170 0.86 14.92 -0.78
CA LEU A 170 -0.37 14.25 -1.22
C LEU A 170 -1.58 15.17 -1.26
N THR A 171 -1.71 16.09 -0.31
CA THR A 171 -2.85 17.02 -0.26
C THR A 171 -2.82 17.97 -1.45
N LEU A 172 -1.65 18.50 -1.79
CA LEU A 172 -1.48 19.37 -2.96
C LEU A 172 -1.71 18.61 -4.27
N LEU A 173 -1.14 17.41 -4.42
CA LEU A 173 -1.42 16.55 -5.59
C LEU A 173 -2.91 16.22 -5.71
N ARG A 174 -3.59 15.90 -4.60
CA ARG A 174 -5.04 15.62 -4.60
C ARG A 174 -5.85 16.83 -5.05
N HIS A 175 -5.43 18.04 -4.68
CA HIS A 175 -6.05 19.27 -5.18
C HIS A 175 -5.93 19.37 -6.70
N HIS A 176 -4.73 19.19 -7.27
CA HIS A 176 -4.52 19.24 -8.72
C HIS A 176 -5.24 18.13 -9.48
N VAL A 177 -5.28 16.91 -8.94
CA VAL A 177 -6.07 15.80 -9.53
C VAL A 177 -7.53 16.19 -9.72
N ARG A 178 -8.13 16.84 -8.72
CA ARG A 178 -9.52 17.29 -8.76
C ARG A 178 -9.72 18.48 -9.69
N ALA A 179 -8.85 19.49 -9.59
CA ALA A 179 -8.95 20.71 -10.37
C ALA A 179 -8.83 20.46 -11.88
N GLN A 180 -8.01 19.48 -12.28
CA GLN A 180 -7.73 19.18 -13.69
C GLN A 180 -8.45 17.92 -14.21
N GLY A 181 -9.19 17.22 -13.37
CA GLY A 181 -9.97 16.05 -13.79
C GLY A 181 -9.12 14.87 -14.29
N VAL A 182 -7.94 14.63 -13.69
CA VAL A 182 -7.05 13.53 -14.10
C VAL A 182 -7.65 12.19 -13.65
N ALA A 183 -8.53 11.62 -14.49
CA ALA A 183 -9.36 10.47 -14.18
C ALA A 183 -8.56 9.24 -13.69
N TYR A 184 -7.38 8.99 -14.29
CA TYR A 184 -6.51 7.90 -13.89
C TYR A 184 -6.07 8.01 -12.41
N LEU A 185 -5.69 9.21 -11.98
CA LEU A 185 -5.25 9.46 -10.60
C LEU A 185 -6.41 9.50 -9.63
N ALA A 186 -7.57 10.05 -10.03
CA ALA A 186 -8.74 10.16 -9.17
C ALA A 186 -9.27 8.81 -8.67
N GLY A 187 -9.06 7.73 -9.44
CA GLY A 187 -9.43 6.37 -9.05
C GLY A 187 -8.39 5.60 -8.23
N GLN A 188 -7.22 6.19 -7.92
CA GLN A 188 -6.14 5.48 -7.21
C GLN A 188 -6.42 5.38 -5.71
N THR A 189 -6.37 4.16 -5.17
CA THR A 189 -6.46 3.92 -3.72
C THR A 189 -5.32 4.59 -2.97
N TYR A 190 -4.18 4.80 -3.62
CA TYR A 190 -3.05 5.51 -3.03
C TYR A 190 -3.42 6.94 -2.60
N LEU A 191 -4.39 7.61 -3.21
CA LEU A 191 -4.79 8.95 -2.76
C LEU A 191 -5.62 8.91 -1.48
N ASP A 192 -6.37 7.83 -1.25
CA ASP A 192 -7.28 7.65 -0.13
C ASP A 192 -7.30 6.16 0.29
N PRO A 193 -6.22 5.64 0.91
CA PRO A 193 -6.03 4.19 1.11
C PRO A 193 -6.95 3.58 2.18
N ALA A 194 -7.50 4.44 3.05
CA ALA A 194 -8.35 4.09 4.17
C ALA A 194 -9.34 5.24 4.47
N PRO A 195 -10.41 4.98 5.25
CA PRO A 195 -11.33 6.03 5.68
C PRO A 195 -10.59 7.17 6.39
N LYS A 196 -10.90 8.43 6.01
CA LYS A 196 -10.22 9.64 6.51
C LYS A 196 -10.19 9.78 8.04
N ARG A 197 -11.15 9.19 8.74
CA ARG A 197 -11.25 9.20 10.21
C ARG A 197 -10.05 8.53 10.90
N LEU A 198 -9.30 7.69 10.18
CA LEU A 198 -8.12 6.98 10.70
C LEU A 198 -6.83 7.81 10.68
N LYS A 199 -6.86 9.04 10.13
CA LYS A 199 -5.74 10.01 10.12
C LYS A 199 -4.38 9.42 9.69
N LEU A 200 -4.39 8.52 8.70
CA LEU A 200 -3.14 7.96 8.15
C LEU A 200 -2.31 9.05 7.45
N ARG A 201 -1.00 8.82 7.35
CA ARG A 201 0.01 9.59 6.63
C ARG A 201 0.28 10.98 7.18
N SER A 202 -0.14 11.21 8.43
CA SER A 202 -0.11 12.53 9.07
C SER A 202 1.10 12.72 10.01
N VAL A 203 1.97 11.71 10.12
CA VAL A 203 3.14 11.73 11.02
C VAL A 203 4.43 11.97 10.23
N VAL A 204 5.29 12.82 10.76
CA VAL A 204 6.65 13.03 10.27
C VAL A 204 7.51 11.88 10.82
N ILE A 205 8.10 11.08 9.93
CA ILE A 205 8.93 9.91 10.25
C ILE A 205 10.32 10.15 9.70
#